data_AF-A0A850BMX6-F1
#
_entry.id   AF-A0A850BMX6-F1
#
_cell.length_a   1.000
_cell.length_b   1.000
_cell.length_c   1.000
_cell.angle_alpha   90.00
_cell.angle_beta   90.00
_cell.angle_gamma   90.00
#
_symmetry.space_group_name_H-M   'P 1'
#
loop_
_entity.id
_entity.type
_entity.pdbx_description
1 polymer ?
#
loop_
_entity_poly.entity_id
_entity_poly.type
_entity_poly.pdbx_seq_one_letter_code
_entity_poly.pdbx_strand_id
1 'polypeptide(L)'
;MNAFKKLFGGKGDESQQTPSSAGRKPRLALGLADPHHSARQFIDEASRIADRTVRLEWLGDREVLQTNTVDAAQLVSAIEEALGKAPDDLDLLLAKSGALCCGLQYKTAEEVLDLILSVDAEKFDARQRKDHWEDWGHLFQFPSWSTAATTLHPIMVGHLQNERAVQLVRDGLQIGIAIVRSVRRAEFPEGLSNRMSSKWEPIWSDTPYGSIVAHYVLIMDNPTDPWRGESFLPTFTPEKASPISGYWLLQRLRQVGSCFIILTDGNDVLYNVRYVFPDNVASTLQTIADKTAGQSTERDAAAFRKASQWHMNNFDMSRIR
;
A
#
# COMPACT_ATOMS: atom_id res chain seq x y z
N MET A 1 3.29 -75.12 14.95
CA MET A 1 4.67 -74.57 14.89
C MET A 1 4.58 -73.11 15.35
N ASN A 2 4.42 -72.79 16.63
CA ASN A 2 5.38 -72.79 17.74
C ASN A 2 6.75 -72.12 17.46
N ALA A 3 7.00 -71.10 18.29
CA ALA A 3 8.25 -70.51 18.73
C ALA A 3 9.01 -69.56 17.80
N PHE A 4 8.72 -68.24 17.89
CA PHE A 4 9.58 -67.31 18.65
C PHE A 4 8.91 -65.94 18.81
N LYS A 5 8.26 -65.75 19.97
CA LYS A 5 7.94 -64.45 20.57
C LYS A 5 8.37 -64.56 22.02
N LYS A 6 8.85 -63.44 22.58
CA LYS A 6 9.26 -63.17 23.97
C LYS A 6 10.75 -63.30 24.26
N LEU A 7 11.43 -62.16 24.17
CA LEU A 7 12.02 -61.53 25.36
C LEU A 7 11.56 -60.07 25.37
N PHE A 8 10.58 -59.78 26.24
CA PHE A 8 10.10 -58.45 26.66
C PHE A 8 11.24 -57.65 27.32
N GLY A 9 11.19 -56.34 27.55
CA GLY A 9 10.17 -55.27 27.55
C GLY A 9 10.93 -53.96 27.90
N GLY A 10 10.53 -52.76 27.51
CA GLY A 10 9.31 -52.06 27.88
C GLY A 10 9.57 -51.11 29.07
N LYS A 11 9.84 -49.81 28.81
CA LYS A 11 9.34 -48.59 29.50
C LYS A 11 10.23 -47.34 29.26
N GLY A 12 9.58 -46.17 29.18
CA GLY A 12 10.16 -44.82 29.23
C GLY A 12 10.14 -44.13 27.87
N ASP A 13 9.07 -43.45 27.46
CA ASP A 13 8.80 -42.03 27.77
C ASP A 13 10.04 -41.15 27.62
N GLU A 14 10.25 -40.62 26.41
CA GLU A 14 10.82 -39.29 26.18
C GLU A 14 10.34 -38.81 24.80
N SER A 15 9.20 -38.12 24.85
CA SER A 15 8.70 -37.25 23.82
C SER A 15 9.73 -36.16 23.51
N GLN A 16 10.60 -36.42 22.53
CA GLN A 16 11.30 -35.34 21.83
C GLN A 16 10.27 -34.61 20.97
N GLN A 17 9.55 -33.70 21.62
CA GLN A 17 8.91 -32.56 20.98
C GLN A 17 10.00 -31.79 20.24
N THR A 18 10.10 -32.03 18.94
CA THR A 18 10.55 -30.98 18.03
C THR A 18 9.73 -29.74 18.35
N PRO A 19 10.35 -28.59 18.64
CA PRO A 19 9.59 -27.37 18.81
C PRO A 19 8.92 -27.09 17.48
N SER A 20 7.61 -27.37 17.47
CA SER A 20 6.64 -26.74 16.58
C SER A 20 7.03 -25.27 16.52
N SER A 21 7.66 -24.87 15.41
CA SER A 21 7.82 -23.48 15.06
C SER A 21 6.39 -22.97 14.88
N ALA A 22 5.81 -22.48 15.97
CA ALA A 22 4.53 -21.80 15.97
C ALA A 22 4.56 -20.84 14.79
N GLY A 23 3.72 -21.13 13.79
CA GLY A 23 3.74 -20.45 12.50
C GLY A 23 3.59 -18.96 12.71
N ARG A 24 4.72 -18.24 12.73
CA ARG A 24 4.72 -16.82 12.47
C ARG A 24 4.27 -16.70 11.04
N LYS A 25 3.01 -16.28 10.85
CA LYS A 25 2.54 -15.83 9.55
C LYS A 25 3.59 -14.84 9.03
N PRO A 26 4.06 -14.97 7.79
CA PRO A 26 5.08 -14.08 7.27
C PRO A 26 4.55 -12.65 7.37
N ARG A 27 5.33 -11.78 8.03
CA ARG A 27 5.08 -10.35 8.00
C ARG A 27 5.18 -9.90 6.55
N LEU A 28 4.23 -9.09 6.09
CA LEU A 28 4.30 -8.47 4.77
C LEU A 28 5.61 -7.67 4.68
N ALA A 29 6.38 -7.92 3.62
CA ALA A 29 7.68 -7.27 3.43
C ALA A 29 7.48 -5.75 3.19
N LEU A 30 8.46 -4.96 3.61
CA LEU A 30 8.52 -3.53 3.29
C LEU A 30 8.96 -3.26 1.84
N GLY A 31 9.38 -4.31 1.12
CA GLY A 31 9.89 -4.21 -0.24
C GLY A 31 11.06 -3.23 -0.32
N LEU A 32 11.01 -2.33 -1.30
CA LEU A 32 12.04 -1.33 -1.53
C LEU A 32 12.06 -0.20 -0.48
N ALA A 33 11.13 -0.19 0.48
CA ALA A 33 11.18 0.71 1.64
C ALA A 33 11.95 0.12 2.84
N ASP A 34 12.44 -1.12 2.76
CA ASP A 34 13.27 -1.68 3.82
C ASP A 34 14.59 -0.89 3.95
N PRO A 35 14.91 -0.29 5.11
CA PRO A 35 16.18 0.39 5.33
C PRO A 35 17.39 -0.56 5.28
N HIS A 36 17.17 -1.87 5.47
CA HIS A 36 18.20 -2.90 5.45
C HIS A 36 18.31 -3.64 4.11
N HIS A 37 17.65 -3.13 3.06
CA HIS A 37 17.74 -3.70 1.72
C HIS A 37 19.19 -3.77 1.21
N SER A 38 19.58 -4.88 0.59
CA SER A 38 20.97 -5.09 0.11
C SER A 38 21.43 -4.03 -0.88
N ALA A 39 20.50 -3.52 -1.69
CA ALA A 39 20.73 -2.46 -2.68
C ALA A 39 20.41 -1.03 -2.17
N ARG A 40 20.14 -0.83 -0.86
CA ARG A 40 19.61 0.43 -0.28
C ARG A 40 20.25 1.70 -0.84
N GLN A 41 21.58 1.77 -0.84
CA GLN A 41 22.32 2.95 -1.31
C GLN A 41 21.98 3.30 -2.78
N PHE A 42 21.88 2.30 -3.65
CA PHE A 42 21.57 2.48 -5.07
C PHE A 42 20.09 2.82 -5.30
N ILE A 43 19.19 2.22 -4.50
CA ILE A 43 17.76 2.57 -4.51
C ILE A 43 17.56 4.05 -4.13
N ASP A 44 18.28 4.53 -3.11
CA ASP A 44 18.20 5.92 -2.67
C ASP A 44 18.73 6.90 -3.72
N GLU A 45 19.83 6.55 -4.41
CA GLU A 45 20.33 7.36 -5.53
C GLU A 45 19.33 7.42 -6.68
N ALA A 46 18.84 6.26 -7.14
CA ALA A 46 17.85 6.18 -8.21
C ALA A 46 16.54 6.91 -7.85
N SER A 47 16.09 6.82 -6.59
CA SER A 47 14.96 7.60 -6.08
C SER A 47 15.20 9.10 -6.17
N ARG A 48 16.38 9.58 -5.76
CA ARG A 48 16.75 11.00 -5.86
C ARG A 48 16.82 11.48 -7.31
N ILE A 49 17.28 10.63 -8.23
CA ILE A 49 17.25 10.92 -9.66
C ILE A 49 15.79 11.06 -10.11
N ALA A 50 14.91 10.12 -9.76
CA ALA A 50 13.49 10.18 -10.09
C ALA A 50 12.81 11.45 -9.54
N ASP A 51 13.13 11.89 -8.32
CA ASP A 51 12.60 13.13 -7.73
C ASP A 51 12.97 14.38 -8.55
N ARG A 52 14.12 14.35 -9.23
CA ARG A 52 14.60 15.47 -10.04
C ARG A 52 14.05 15.45 -11.46
N THR A 53 13.86 14.26 -12.02
CA THR A 53 13.57 14.06 -13.45
C THR A 53 12.09 13.91 -13.76
N VAL A 54 11.32 13.33 -12.83
CA VAL A 54 9.89 13.12 -13.00
C VAL A 54 9.13 14.23 -12.29
N ARG A 55 8.34 14.97 -13.06
CA ARG A 55 7.43 15.99 -12.53
C ARG A 55 5.99 15.60 -12.82
N LEU A 56 5.13 15.82 -11.84
CA LEU A 56 3.71 15.55 -11.95
C LEU A 56 2.93 16.83 -11.67
N GLU A 57 2.01 17.16 -12.54
CA GLU A 57 1.19 18.37 -12.44
C GLU A 57 -0.23 18.14 -12.91
N TRP A 58 -1.14 19.02 -12.48
CA TRP A 58 -2.49 19.11 -13.04
C TRP A 58 -2.44 19.95 -14.31
N LEU A 59 -2.88 19.37 -15.43
CA LEU A 59 -3.20 20.10 -16.65
C LEU A 59 -4.70 20.04 -16.88
N GLY A 60 -5.41 21.06 -16.42
CA GLY A 60 -6.87 21.06 -16.39
C GLY A 60 -7.40 20.02 -15.40
N ASP A 61 -8.16 19.05 -15.90
CA ASP A 61 -8.77 17.96 -15.14
C ASP A 61 -7.93 16.66 -15.15
N ARG A 62 -6.71 16.70 -15.70
CA ARG A 62 -5.85 15.52 -15.85
C ARG A 62 -4.51 15.67 -15.16
N GLU A 63 -4.03 14.57 -14.61
CA GLU A 63 -2.66 14.44 -14.11
C GLU A 63 -1.73 14.15 -15.29
N VAL A 64 -0.66 14.93 -15.39
CA VAL A 64 0.33 14.81 -16.46
C VAL A 64 1.70 14.55 -15.86
N LEU A 65 2.38 13.55 -16.42
CA LEU A 65 3.78 13.27 -16.17
C LEU A 65 4.64 14.02 -17.18
N GLN A 66 5.61 14.77 -16.68
CA GLN A 66 6.64 15.43 -17.46
C GLN A 66 8.01 14.85 -17.13
N THR A 67 8.71 14.43 -18.18
CA THR A 67 10.10 13.96 -18.18
C THR A 67 10.65 14.07 -19.59
N ASN A 68 11.97 14.06 -19.76
CA ASN A 68 12.59 13.89 -21.08
C ASN A 68 13.30 12.54 -21.18
N THR A 69 13.65 12.14 -22.41
CA THR A 69 14.25 10.83 -22.70
C THR A 69 15.66 10.66 -22.15
N VAL A 70 16.44 11.74 -22.02
CA VAL A 70 17.80 11.71 -21.47
C VAL A 70 17.76 11.43 -19.96
N ASP A 71 16.91 12.17 -19.25
CA ASP A 71 16.68 12.02 -17.83
C ASP A 71 16.07 10.64 -17.50
N ALA A 72 15.15 10.16 -18.34
CA ALA A 72 14.59 8.81 -18.21
C ALA A 72 15.65 7.72 -18.41
N ALA A 73 16.57 7.89 -19.38
CA ALA A 73 17.67 6.96 -19.58
C ALA A 73 18.62 6.93 -18.36
N GLN A 74 18.93 8.10 -17.79
CA GLN A 74 19.72 8.19 -16.56
C GLN A 74 19.03 7.44 -15.40
N LEU A 75 17.72 7.60 -15.25
CA LEU A 75 16.95 6.88 -14.24
C LEU A 75 16.98 5.37 -14.45
N VAL A 76 16.83 4.89 -15.68
CA VAL A 76 16.96 3.46 -16.02
C VAL A 76 18.34 2.94 -15.61
N SER A 77 19.42 3.63 -15.97
CA SER A 77 20.78 3.22 -15.61
C SER A 77 20.99 3.17 -14.09
N ALA A 78 20.45 4.13 -13.34
CA ALA A 78 20.55 4.12 -11.89
C ALA A 78 19.80 2.94 -11.24
N ILE A 79 18.64 2.55 -11.80
CA ILE A 79 17.91 1.35 -11.35
C ILE A 79 18.68 0.08 -11.71
N GLU A 80 19.38 0.04 -12.85
CA GLU A 80 20.23 -1.08 -13.22
C GLU A 80 21.42 -1.28 -12.27
N GLU A 81 21.98 -0.22 -11.70
CA GLU A 81 23.00 -0.34 -10.64
C GLU A 81 22.44 -1.01 -9.38
N ALA A 82 21.19 -0.69 -9.00
CA ALA A 82 20.51 -1.35 -7.89
C ALA A 82 20.23 -2.83 -8.19
N LEU A 83 19.76 -3.15 -9.39
CA LEU A 83 19.59 -4.53 -9.87
C LEU A 83 20.92 -5.28 -9.90
N GLY A 84 22.05 -4.62 -10.17
CA GLY A 84 23.37 -5.23 -10.04
C GLY A 84 23.71 -5.72 -8.63
N LYS A 85 23.03 -5.21 -7.59
CA LYS A 85 23.16 -5.67 -6.20
C LYS A 85 22.05 -6.63 -5.78
N ALA A 86 20.87 -6.52 -6.38
CA ALA A 86 19.72 -7.36 -6.12
C ALA A 86 19.06 -7.77 -7.46
N PRO A 87 19.66 -8.71 -8.22
CA PRO A 87 19.26 -8.99 -9.60
C PRO A 87 17.88 -9.64 -9.73
N ASP A 88 17.46 -10.38 -8.70
CA ASP A 88 16.19 -11.11 -8.68
C ASP A 88 15.06 -10.31 -7.99
N ASP A 89 15.29 -9.02 -7.70
CA ASP A 89 14.28 -8.18 -7.05
C ASP A 89 13.20 -7.74 -8.06
N LEU A 90 12.02 -8.34 -7.93
CA LEU A 90 10.88 -8.07 -8.82
C LEU A 90 10.33 -6.65 -8.68
N ASP A 91 10.47 -6.00 -7.52
CA ASP A 91 10.02 -4.61 -7.34
C ASP A 91 10.96 -3.64 -8.04
N LEU A 92 12.28 -3.91 -8.04
CA LEU A 92 13.24 -3.15 -8.86
C LEU A 92 13.01 -3.34 -10.36
N LEU A 93 12.69 -4.55 -10.80
CA LEU A 93 12.32 -4.79 -12.20
C LEU A 93 11.04 -4.04 -12.58
N LEU A 94 10.04 -4.02 -11.69
CA LEU A 94 8.82 -3.25 -11.90
C LEU A 94 9.13 -1.74 -12.00
N ALA A 95 10.06 -1.25 -11.17
CA ALA A 95 10.54 0.12 -11.25
C ALA A 95 11.25 0.43 -12.57
N LYS A 96 12.10 -0.49 -13.04
CA LYS A 96 12.75 -0.39 -14.35
C LYS A 96 11.72 -0.29 -15.47
N SER A 97 10.68 -1.12 -15.47
CA SER A 97 9.59 -1.05 -16.46
C SER A 97 8.92 0.35 -16.48
N GLY A 98 8.65 0.93 -15.30
CA GLY A 98 8.14 2.30 -15.19
C GLY A 98 9.11 3.36 -15.75
N ALA A 99 10.40 3.23 -15.49
CA ALA A 99 11.42 4.17 -15.97
C ALA A 99 11.60 4.07 -17.50
N LEU A 100 11.52 2.85 -18.06
CA LEU A 100 11.51 2.63 -19.50
C LEU A 100 10.28 3.28 -20.18
N CYS A 101 9.11 3.22 -19.55
CA CYS A 101 7.92 3.94 -20.02
C CYS A 101 8.15 5.46 -20.05
N CYS A 102 8.80 6.01 -19.02
CA CYS A 102 9.19 7.44 -18.99
C CYS A 102 10.10 7.82 -20.17
N GLY A 103 10.93 6.89 -20.63
CA GLY A 103 11.80 7.05 -21.81
C GLY A 103 11.15 6.68 -23.14
N LEU A 104 9.83 6.44 -23.18
CA LEU A 104 9.06 5.99 -24.35
C LEU A 104 9.51 4.63 -24.91
N GLN A 105 10.20 3.81 -24.11
CA GLN A 105 10.67 2.48 -24.49
C GLN A 105 9.63 1.40 -24.13
N TYR A 106 8.40 1.57 -24.60
CA TYR A 106 7.25 0.77 -24.16
C TYR A 106 7.39 -0.73 -24.41
N LYS A 107 7.94 -1.14 -25.56
CA LYS A 107 8.16 -2.56 -25.86
C LYS A 107 9.14 -3.22 -24.89
N THR A 108 10.26 -2.55 -24.59
CA THR A 108 11.25 -3.05 -23.62
C THR A 108 10.67 -3.04 -22.20
N ALA A 109 9.87 -2.03 -21.86
CA ALA A 109 9.15 -1.99 -20.59
C ALA A 109 8.21 -3.19 -20.43
N GLU A 110 7.53 -3.56 -21.53
CA GLU A 110 6.63 -4.71 -21.60
C GLU A 110 7.39 -6.04 -21.44
N GLU A 111 8.53 -6.22 -22.12
CA GLU A 111 9.40 -7.39 -21.99
C GLU A 111 9.90 -7.58 -20.54
N VAL A 112 10.15 -6.49 -19.81
CA VAL A 112 10.48 -6.56 -18.37
C VAL A 112 9.29 -7.07 -17.54
N LEU A 113 8.06 -6.69 -17.88
CA LEU A 113 6.88 -7.24 -17.19
C LEU A 113 6.69 -8.73 -17.48
N ASP A 114 6.94 -9.17 -18.72
CA ASP A 114 6.91 -10.60 -19.05
C ASP A 114 7.93 -11.39 -18.25
N LEU A 115 9.14 -10.84 -18.07
CA LEU A 115 10.16 -11.44 -17.20
C LEU A 115 9.65 -11.56 -15.75
N ILE A 116 9.10 -10.48 -15.19
CA ILE A 116 8.53 -10.51 -13.83
C ILE A 116 7.46 -11.60 -13.70
N LEU A 117 6.51 -11.63 -14.63
CA LEU A 117 5.40 -12.59 -14.60
C LEU A 117 5.82 -14.03 -14.90
N SER A 118 6.97 -14.23 -15.56
CA SER A 118 7.56 -15.56 -15.73
C SER A 118 8.14 -16.12 -14.42
N VAL A 119 8.55 -15.24 -13.50
CA VAL A 119 9.08 -15.60 -12.17
C VAL A 119 7.94 -15.68 -11.14
N ASP A 120 7.05 -14.68 -11.14
CA ASP A 120 5.88 -14.60 -10.27
C ASP A 120 4.66 -14.14 -11.06
N ALA A 121 3.85 -15.11 -11.52
CA ALA A 121 2.63 -14.86 -12.27
C ALA A 121 1.55 -14.11 -11.47
N GLU A 122 1.65 -14.12 -10.13
CA GLU A 122 0.70 -13.44 -9.23
C GLU A 122 1.19 -12.05 -8.81
N LYS A 123 2.30 -11.55 -9.39
CA LYS A 123 2.82 -10.21 -9.11
C LYS A 123 1.81 -9.14 -9.54
N PHE A 124 1.02 -8.69 -8.56
CA PHE A 124 -0.20 -7.90 -8.75
C PHE A 124 -0.02 -6.70 -9.70
N ASP A 125 0.88 -5.77 -9.40
CA ASP A 125 1.05 -4.56 -10.20
C ASP A 125 1.58 -4.85 -11.61
N ALA A 126 2.41 -5.90 -11.79
CA ALA A 126 2.87 -6.31 -13.11
C ALA A 126 1.72 -6.88 -13.96
N ARG A 127 0.87 -7.73 -13.36
CA ARG A 127 -0.32 -8.29 -14.02
C ARG A 127 -1.30 -7.20 -14.42
N GLN A 128 -1.65 -6.31 -13.48
CA GLN A 128 -2.59 -5.21 -13.78
C GLN A 128 -2.05 -4.26 -14.85
N ARG A 129 -0.74 -3.99 -14.85
CA ARG A 129 -0.10 -3.17 -15.89
C ARG A 129 -0.16 -3.86 -17.26
N LYS A 130 -0.06 -5.19 -17.35
CA LYS A 130 -0.23 -5.95 -18.59
C LYS A 130 -1.69 -5.98 -19.06
N ASP A 131 -2.63 -6.25 -18.17
CA ASP A 131 -4.06 -6.38 -18.50
C ASP A 131 -4.70 -5.03 -18.85
N HIS A 132 -4.18 -3.93 -18.30
CA HIS A 132 -4.76 -2.59 -18.38
C HIS A 132 -3.70 -1.53 -18.70
N TRP A 133 -2.88 -1.76 -19.73
CA TRP A 133 -1.71 -0.93 -20.08
C TRP A 133 -1.98 0.58 -20.14
N GLU A 134 -3.12 0.98 -20.72
CA GLU A 134 -3.49 2.39 -20.89
C GLU A 134 -4.03 3.05 -19.61
N ASP A 135 -4.75 2.28 -18.78
CA ASP A 135 -5.47 2.80 -17.61
C ASP A 135 -4.72 2.61 -16.28
N TRP A 136 -3.80 1.64 -16.22
CA TRP A 136 -3.14 1.25 -14.97
C TRP A 136 -1.78 1.91 -14.83
N GLY A 137 -1.70 3.08 -14.19
CA GLY A 137 -0.47 3.85 -14.11
C GLY A 137 0.75 3.15 -13.49
N HIS A 138 1.95 3.47 -13.98
CA HIS A 138 3.22 2.99 -13.40
C HIS A 138 3.66 3.90 -12.26
N LEU A 139 4.60 3.44 -11.42
CA LEU A 139 4.91 4.11 -10.15
C LEU A 139 5.29 5.61 -10.28
N PHE A 140 5.97 6.01 -11.36
CA PHE A 140 6.35 7.41 -11.60
C PHE A 140 5.18 8.34 -11.97
N GLN A 141 3.97 7.80 -12.19
CA GLN A 141 2.76 8.59 -12.36
C GLN A 141 2.09 8.95 -11.03
N PHE A 142 2.67 8.52 -9.89
CA PHE A 142 2.19 8.88 -8.56
C PHE A 142 3.13 9.88 -7.88
N PRO A 143 2.58 10.81 -7.08
CA PRO A 143 3.36 11.85 -6.41
C PRO A 143 4.43 11.25 -5.50
N SER A 144 5.67 11.75 -5.60
CA SER A 144 6.75 11.36 -4.69
C SER A 144 6.39 11.69 -3.26
N TRP A 145 6.64 10.75 -2.34
CA TRP A 145 6.38 10.95 -0.93
C TRP A 145 7.47 10.36 -0.04
N SER A 146 7.72 11.01 1.09
CA SER A 146 8.60 10.53 2.15
C SER A 146 8.14 11.07 3.51
N THR A 147 8.64 10.50 4.60
CA THR A 147 8.41 11.01 5.96
C THR A 147 9.01 12.39 6.21
N ALA A 148 9.88 12.87 5.32
CA ALA A 148 10.48 14.21 5.40
C ALA A 148 9.61 15.29 4.74
N ALA A 149 8.55 14.92 4.03
CA ALA A 149 7.66 15.88 3.37
C ALA A 149 6.91 16.73 4.40
N THR A 150 6.99 18.06 4.23
CA THR A 150 6.33 19.08 5.06
C THR A 150 5.17 19.78 4.35
N THR A 151 4.98 19.52 3.06
CA THR A 151 3.90 20.09 2.24
C THR A 151 3.31 19.00 1.37
N LEU A 152 1.99 18.98 1.25
CA LEU A 152 1.26 18.02 0.44
C LEU A 152 1.48 18.31 -1.06
N HIS A 153 1.74 17.26 -1.85
CA HIS A 153 1.90 17.41 -3.29
C HIS A 153 0.59 17.92 -3.94
N PRO A 154 0.61 18.80 -4.96
CA PRO A 154 -0.61 19.35 -5.57
C PRO A 154 -1.61 18.29 -6.08
N ILE A 155 -1.11 17.17 -6.60
CA ILE A 155 -1.96 16.01 -6.96
C ILE A 155 -2.69 15.44 -5.75
N MET A 156 -1.98 15.26 -4.64
CA MET A 156 -2.57 14.74 -3.40
C MET A 156 -3.60 15.72 -2.80
N VAL A 157 -3.35 17.04 -2.93
CA VAL A 157 -4.33 18.08 -2.56
C VAL A 157 -5.60 17.94 -3.40
N GLY A 158 -5.47 17.81 -4.72
CA GLY A 158 -6.62 17.62 -5.62
C GLY A 158 -7.42 16.36 -5.28
N HIS A 159 -6.75 15.25 -4.96
CA HIS A 159 -7.41 14.04 -4.49
C HIS A 159 -8.14 14.23 -3.16
N LEU A 160 -7.53 14.92 -2.19
CA LEU A 160 -8.14 15.19 -0.90
C LEU A 160 -9.41 16.06 -1.02
N GLN A 161 -9.40 17.04 -1.91
CA GLN A 161 -10.58 17.86 -2.25
C GLN A 161 -11.72 17.05 -2.86
N ASN A 162 -11.43 15.91 -3.49
CA ASN A 162 -12.40 14.95 -4.01
C ASN A 162 -12.72 13.82 -3.00
N GLU A 163 -12.51 14.07 -1.71
CA GLU A 163 -12.80 13.14 -0.60
C GLU A 163 -12.03 11.79 -0.69
N ARG A 164 -10.90 11.75 -1.41
CA ARG A 164 -10.05 10.56 -1.51
C ARG A 164 -8.99 10.58 -0.41
N ALA A 165 -9.33 10.01 0.73
CA ALA A 165 -8.43 9.92 1.87
C ALA A 165 -7.28 8.92 1.64
N VAL A 166 -7.53 7.82 0.93
CA VAL A 166 -6.48 6.83 0.60
C VAL A 166 -5.98 7.10 -0.82
N GLN A 167 -4.69 7.33 -0.94
CA GLN A 167 -4.05 7.80 -2.17
C GLN A 167 -2.80 6.96 -2.46
N LEU A 168 -2.47 6.82 -3.74
CA LEU A 168 -1.20 6.23 -4.17
C LEU A 168 -0.12 7.29 -4.20
N VAL A 169 1.07 6.89 -3.77
CA VAL A 169 2.28 7.72 -3.80
C VAL A 169 3.43 6.91 -4.36
N ARG A 170 4.45 7.57 -4.87
CA ARG A 170 5.75 6.96 -5.13
C ARG A 170 6.56 6.99 -3.84
N ASP A 171 6.79 5.82 -3.27
CA ASP A 171 7.61 5.61 -2.08
C ASP A 171 9.00 5.12 -2.52
N GLY A 172 9.88 6.07 -2.81
CA GLY A 172 11.16 5.77 -3.44
C GLY A 172 11.00 5.22 -4.86
N LEU A 173 11.31 3.94 -5.04
CA LEU A 173 11.17 3.18 -6.29
C LEU A 173 10.00 2.18 -6.29
N GLN A 174 9.08 2.25 -5.34
CA GLN A 174 7.88 1.41 -5.32
C GLN A 174 6.60 2.25 -5.21
N ILE A 175 5.45 1.61 -5.45
CA ILE A 175 4.14 2.22 -5.17
C ILE A 175 3.88 2.09 -3.68
N GLY A 176 3.72 3.24 -3.01
CA GLY A 176 3.28 3.33 -1.63
C GLY A 176 1.81 3.73 -1.52
N ILE A 177 1.29 3.65 -0.30
CA ILE A 177 -0.08 4.06 0.02
C ILE A 177 -0.02 5.13 1.11
N ALA A 178 -0.76 6.21 0.91
CA ALA A 178 -0.91 7.33 1.82
C ALA A 178 -2.36 7.42 2.31
N ILE A 179 -2.55 7.52 3.62
CA ILE A 179 -3.82 7.84 4.25
C ILE A 179 -3.74 9.30 4.69
N VAL A 180 -4.36 10.17 3.90
CA VAL A 180 -4.32 11.62 4.05
C VAL A 180 -5.62 12.12 4.69
N ARG A 181 -5.50 12.94 5.72
CA ARG A 181 -6.62 13.58 6.41
C ARG A 181 -6.40 15.08 6.54
N SER A 182 -7.46 15.83 6.27
CA SER A 182 -7.53 17.24 6.64
C SER A 182 -7.98 17.35 8.10
N VAL A 183 -7.24 18.14 8.86
CA VAL A 183 -7.49 18.49 10.26
C VAL A 183 -7.23 19.98 10.42
N ARG A 184 -7.75 20.57 11.48
CA ARG A 184 -7.41 21.94 11.90
C ARG A 184 -6.37 21.87 13.00
N ARG A 185 -5.35 22.74 13.00
CA ARG A 185 -4.41 22.85 14.13
C ARG A 185 -5.10 23.01 15.49
N ALA A 186 -6.27 23.64 15.51
CA ALA A 186 -7.09 23.82 16.71
C ALA A 186 -7.61 22.50 17.32
N GLU A 187 -7.65 21.40 16.56
CA GLU A 187 -7.98 20.06 17.07
C GLU A 187 -6.85 19.48 17.96
N PHE A 188 -5.63 20.03 17.87
CA PHE A 188 -4.45 19.58 18.59
C PHE A 188 -3.83 20.75 19.40
N PRO A 189 -4.47 21.19 20.51
CA PRO A 189 -4.02 22.37 21.26
C PRO A 189 -2.60 22.21 21.86
N GLU A 190 -2.19 20.98 22.18
CA GLU A 190 -0.84 20.66 22.66
C GLU A 190 0.18 20.47 21.52
N GLY A 191 -0.26 20.64 20.27
CA GLY A 191 0.50 20.40 19.07
C GLY A 191 0.49 18.93 18.64
N LEU A 192 0.92 18.71 17.40
CA LEU A 192 1.01 17.41 16.77
C LEU A 192 2.48 17.12 16.45
N SER A 193 2.93 15.88 16.65
CA SER A 193 4.33 15.51 16.44
C SER A 193 4.46 14.12 15.84
N ASN A 194 5.38 13.95 14.89
CA ASN A 194 5.69 12.66 14.26
C ASN A 194 6.22 11.59 15.25
N ARG A 195 6.45 11.96 16.52
CA ARG A 195 6.82 11.01 17.60
C ARG A 195 5.61 10.41 18.31
N MET A 196 4.42 10.99 18.14
CA MET A 196 3.19 10.45 18.70
C MET A 196 2.91 9.09 18.08
N SER A 197 2.37 8.16 18.86
CA SER A 197 1.98 6.87 18.32
C SER A 197 0.67 7.01 17.54
N SER A 198 0.54 6.23 16.48
CA SER A 198 -0.67 6.17 15.69
C SER A 198 -1.05 4.73 15.38
N LYS A 199 -2.33 4.52 15.13
CA LYS A 199 -2.88 3.24 14.68
C LYS A 199 -3.72 3.46 13.44
N TRP A 200 -3.79 2.42 12.62
CA TRP A 200 -4.75 2.34 11.53
C TRP A 200 -5.54 1.04 11.63
N GLU A 201 -6.86 1.15 11.60
CA GLU A 201 -7.79 0.03 11.78
C GLU A 201 -8.79 -0.03 10.62
N PRO A 202 -8.58 -0.91 9.63
CA PRO A 202 -9.56 -1.21 8.59
C PRO A 202 -10.58 -2.24 9.08
N ILE A 203 -11.86 -2.00 8.81
CA ILE A 203 -13.00 -2.81 9.25
C ILE A 203 -13.94 -3.05 8.08
N TRP A 204 -14.22 -4.33 7.82
CA TRP A 204 -15.31 -4.72 6.94
C TRP A 204 -16.65 -4.46 7.61
N SER A 205 -17.53 -3.71 6.94
CA SER A 205 -18.87 -3.42 7.43
C SER A 205 -19.92 -3.86 6.41
N ASP A 206 -20.69 -4.88 6.76
CA ASP A 206 -21.88 -5.26 6.01
C ASP A 206 -23.05 -4.35 6.39
N THR A 207 -23.61 -3.64 5.41
CA THR A 207 -24.76 -2.74 5.59
C THR A 207 -25.93 -3.18 4.71
N PRO A 208 -27.17 -2.75 5.01
CA PRO A 208 -28.32 -3.01 4.12
C PRO A 208 -28.16 -2.46 2.70
N TYR A 209 -27.26 -1.48 2.50
CA TYR A 209 -26.99 -0.86 1.19
C TYR A 209 -25.75 -1.42 0.51
N GLY A 210 -25.12 -2.41 1.13
CA GLY A 210 -23.91 -3.05 0.64
C GLY A 210 -22.75 -2.95 1.61
N SER A 211 -21.79 -3.84 1.45
CA SER A 211 -20.54 -3.85 2.18
C SER A 211 -19.67 -2.65 1.81
N ILE A 212 -18.97 -2.14 2.81
CA ILE A 212 -17.93 -1.11 2.68
C ILE A 212 -16.75 -1.49 3.59
N VAL A 213 -15.60 -0.85 3.38
CA VAL A 213 -14.53 -0.87 4.36
C VAL A 213 -14.49 0.47 5.06
N ALA A 214 -14.93 0.51 6.32
CA ALA A 214 -14.66 1.64 7.19
C ALA A 214 -13.22 1.55 7.66
N HIS A 215 -12.52 2.67 7.79
CA HIS A 215 -11.18 2.66 8.32
C HIS A 215 -10.90 3.87 9.20
N TYR A 216 -10.19 3.61 10.28
CA TYR A 216 -9.96 4.56 11.36
C TYR A 216 -8.47 4.83 11.50
N VAL A 217 -8.11 6.11 11.53
CA VAL A 217 -6.79 6.56 11.97
C VAL A 217 -6.94 7.07 13.40
N LEU A 218 -6.12 6.55 14.31
CA LEU A 218 -6.01 7.06 15.67
C LEU A 218 -4.65 7.72 15.86
N ILE A 219 -4.64 8.92 16.44
CA ILE A 219 -3.42 9.55 16.93
C ILE A 219 -3.52 9.58 18.45
N MET A 220 -2.50 9.04 19.13
CA MET A 220 -2.45 9.01 20.59
C MET A 220 -1.90 10.34 21.14
N ASP A 221 -2.57 11.43 20.80
CA ASP A 221 -2.30 12.79 21.29
C ASP A 221 -2.73 12.95 22.75
N ASN A 222 -3.91 12.41 23.11
CA ASN A 222 -4.39 12.30 24.48
C ASN A 222 -4.59 10.82 24.87
N PRO A 223 -3.93 10.31 25.94
CA PRO A 223 -4.07 8.91 26.36
C PRO A 223 -5.49 8.47 26.73
N THR A 224 -6.34 9.40 27.15
CA THR A 224 -7.72 9.11 27.59
C THR A 224 -8.75 9.29 26.49
N ASP A 225 -8.45 10.12 25.49
CA ASP A 225 -9.32 10.37 24.34
C ASP A 225 -8.48 10.70 23.10
N PRO A 226 -7.89 9.69 22.45
CA PRO A 226 -7.07 9.92 21.27
C PRO A 226 -7.91 10.51 20.14
N TRP A 227 -7.32 11.38 19.32
CA TRP A 227 -7.94 11.84 18.09
C TRP A 227 -8.27 10.67 17.16
N ARG A 228 -9.46 10.68 16.56
CA ARG A 228 -9.97 9.63 15.66
C ARG A 228 -10.46 10.23 14.36
N GLY A 229 -9.94 9.73 13.24
CA GLY A 229 -10.41 10.04 11.90
C GLY A 229 -11.05 8.83 11.23
N GLU A 230 -12.32 8.93 10.84
CA GLU A 230 -13.07 7.88 10.13
C GLU A 230 -13.21 8.19 8.63
N SER A 231 -12.90 7.23 7.76
CA SER A 231 -13.11 7.29 6.30
C SER A 231 -13.58 5.93 5.77
N PHE A 232 -13.98 5.90 4.49
CA PHE A 232 -14.57 4.71 3.87
C PHE A 232 -13.92 4.42 2.52
N LEU A 233 -13.74 3.13 2.23
CA LEU A 233 -13.35 2.63 0.91
C LEU A 233 -14.49 1.82 0.29
N PRO A 234 -14.83 2.07 -1.00
CA PRO A 234 -15.77 1.24 -1.72
C PRO A 234 -15.18 -0.15 -1.99
N THR A 235 -16.01 -1.18 -1.92
CA THR A 235 -15.61 -2.59 -2.16
C THR A 235 -16.05 -3.11 -3.53
N PHE A 236 -16.76 -2.31 -4.32
CA PHE A 236 -17.21 -2.72 -5.65
C PHE A 236 -16.13 -2.49 -6.70
N THR A 237 -16.00 -3.44 -7.64
CA THR A 237 -15.09 -3.29 -8.77
C THR A 237 -15.62 -2.21 -9.72
N PRO A 238 -14.80 -1.22 -10.11
CA PRO A 238 -15.21 -0.23 -11.10
C PRO A 238 -15.37 -0.86 -12.49
N GLU A 239 -16.20 -0.26 -13.35
CA GLU A 239 -16.36 -0.69 -14.76
C GLU A 239 -15.05 -0.63 -15.55
N LYS A 240 -14.24 0.40 -15.29
CA LYS A 240 -12.89 0.57 -15.84
C LYS A 240 -11.85 0.33 -14.77
N ALA A 241 -10.77 -0.35 -15.13
CA ALA A 241 -9.63 -0.52 -14.25
C ALA A 241 -9.10 0.87 -13.82
N SER A 242 -8.90 1.05 -12.53
CA SER A 242 -8.44 2.32 -11.99
C SER A 242 -7.62 2.04 -10.74
N PRO A 243 -6.30 2.31 -10.73
CA PRO A 243 -5.43 1.93 -9.62
C PRO A 243 -5.79 2.62 -8.30
N ILE A 244 -6.54 3.73 -8.37
CA ILE A 244 -6.99 4.56 -7.27
C ILE A 244 -8.43 4.26 -6.81
N SER A 245 -9.12 3.28 -7.41
CA SER A 245 -10.44 2.86 -6.92
C SER A 245 -10.31 2.09 -5.61
N GLY A 246 -11.33 2.16 -4.75
CA GLY A 246 -11.30 1.47 -3.45
C GLY A 246 -11.06 -0.04 -3.58
N TYR A 247 -11.70 -0.71 -4.54
CA TYR A 247 -11.48 -2.13 -4.82
C TYR A 247 -10.00 -2.43 -5.08
N TRP A 248 -9.38 -1.71 -6.01
CA TRP A 248 -8.00 -1.96 -6.40
C TRP A 248 -7.00 -1.55 -5.32
N LEU A 249 -7.31 -0.49 -4.55
CA LEU A 249 -6.55 -0.12 -3.35
C LEU A 249 -6.57 -1.23 -2.30
N LEU A 250 -7.72 -1.87 -2.07
CA LEU A 250 -7.83 -3.01 -1.14
C LEU A 250 -7.03 -4.22 -1.62
N GLN A 251 -7.03 -4.51 -2.93
CA GLN A 251 -6.20 -5.57 -3.50
C GLN A 251 -4.69 -5.26 -3.45
N ARG A 252 -4.29 -3.98 -3.46
CA ARG A 252 -2.89 -3.60 -3.25
C ARG A 252 -2.49 -3.63 -1.78
N LEU A 253 -3.39 -3.19 -0.88
CA LEU A 253 -3.13 -3.12 0.56
C LEU A 253 -2.74 -4.46 1.19
N ARG A 254 -3.25 -5.59 0.67
CA ARG A 254 -2.84 -6.94 1.12
C ARG A 254 -1.39 -7.29 0.75
N GLN A 255 -0.79 -6.60 -0.21
CA GLN A 255 0.55 -6.90 -0.75
C GLN A 255 1.65 -6.02 -0.16
N VAL A 256 1.31 -4.92 0.52
CA VAL A 256 2.29 -3.98 1.08
C VAL A 256 2.40 -4.11 2.58
N GLY A 257 3.61 -3.93 3.12
CA GLY A 257 3.87 -4.01 4.57
C GLY A 257 3.67 -2.71 5.36
N SER A 258 3.34 -1.59 4.70
CA SER A 258 3.17 -0.30 5.37
C SER A 258 2.34 0.69 4.57
N CYS A 259 1.88 1.76 5.23
CA CYS A 259 1.36 2.97 4.60
C CYS A 259 1.91 4.22 5.30
N PHE A 260 1.70 5.39 4.71
CA PHE A 260 1.89 6.67 5.38
C PHE A 260 0.58 7.13 6.03
N ILE A 261 0.64 7.60 7.27
CA ILE A 261 -0.45 8.34 7.92
C ILE A 261 -0.08 9.81 7.91
N ILE A 262 -0.91 10.62 7.26
CA ILE A 262 -0.64 12.03 6.99
C ILE A 262 -1.81 12.87 7.48
N LEU A 263 -1.54 13.79 8.42
CA LEU A 263 -2.50 14.82 8.83
C LEU A 263 -2.04 16.18 8.28
N THR A 264 -2.97 16.92 7.70
CA THR A 264 -2.70 18.18 7.00
C THR A 264 -3.66 19.28 7.46
N ASP A 265 -3.19 20.52 7.48
CA ASP A 265 -4.03 21.73 7.61
C ASP A 265 -3.79 22.60 6.37
N GLY A 266 -4.76 22.60 5.45
CA GLY A 266 -4.53 23.05 4.08
C GLY A 266 -3.48 22.18 3.38
N ASN A 267 -2.42 22.81 2.90
CA ASN A 267 -1.31 22.10 2.25
C ASN A 267 -0.18 21.75 3.24
N ASP A 268 -0.20 22.30 4.45
CA ASP A 268 0.84 22.07 5.44
C ASP A 268 0.67 20.69 6.04
N VAL A 269 1.76 19.92 6.06
CA VAL A 269 1.79 18.59 6.68
C VAL A 269 2.14 18.75 8.15
N LEU A 270 1.18 18.41 9.02
CA LEU A 270 1.32 18.51 10.47
C LEU A 270 1.81 17.20 11.10
N TYR A 271 1.48 16.07 10.48
CA TYR A 271 1.91 14.73 10.90
C TYR A 271 2.17 13.88 9.67
N ASN A 272 3.28 13.16 9.67
CA ASN A 272 3.69 12.30 8.57
C ASN A 272 4.56 11.16 9.08
N VAL A 273 3.96 9.98 9.23
CA VAL A 273 4.66 8.80 9.72
C VAL A 273 4.43 7.63 8.79
N ARG A 274 5.44 6.77 8.66
CA ARG A 274 5.25 5.43 8.10
C ARG A 274 4.68 4.53 9.19
N TYR A 275 3.48 4.02 8.96
CA TYR A 275 2.85 3.01 9.78
C TYR A 275 3.12 1.62 9.18
N VAL A 276 4.04 0.89 9.79
CA VAL A 276 4.32 -0.52 9.44
C VAL A 276 3.20 -1.39 9.99
N PHE A 277 2.63 -2.24 9.14
CA PHE A 277 1.46 -3.02 9.52
C PHE A 277 1.82 -4.09 10.54
N PRO A 278 1.16 -4.08 11.72
CA PRO A 278 1.24 -5.23 12.62
C PRO A 278 0.49 -6.43 12.02
N ASP A 279 0.84 -7.64 12.47
CA ASP A 279 0.35 -8.91 11.92
C ASP A 279 -1.19 -9.01 11.89
N ASN A 280 -1.88 -8.38 12.86
CA ASN A 280 -3.33 -8.31 12.90
C ASN A 280 -3.90 -7.44 11.77
N VAL A 281 -3.31 -6.27 11.50
CA VAL A 281 -3.72 -5.40 10.39
C VAL A 281 -3.48 -6.11 9.05
N ALA A 282 -2.30 -6.71 8.86
CA ALA A 282 -2.00 -7.47 7.66
C ALA A 282 -3.00 -8.62 7.43
N SER A 283 -3.34 -9.38 8.47
CA SER A 283 -4.34 -10.46 8.40
C SER A 283 -5.74 -9.93 8.09
N THR A 284 -6.12 -8.78 8.64
CA THR A 284 -7.41 -8.14 8.37
C THR A 284 -7.50 -7.67 6.92
N LEU A 285 -6.45 -7.04 6.38
CA LEU A 285 -6.38 -6.59 4.99
C LEU A 285 -6.48 -7.77 4.01
N GLN A 286 -5.78 -8.86 4.31
CA GLN A 286 -5.88 -10.10 3.55
C GLN A 286 -7.33 -10.61 3.50
N THR A 287 -7.99 -10.68 4.66
CA THR A 287 -9.40 -11.10 4.78
C THR A 287 -10.34 -10.18 4.00
N ILE A 288 -10.14 -8.85 4.11
CA ILE A 288 -10.94 -7.86 3.39
C ILE A 288 -10.77 -8.02 1.88
N ALA A 289 -9.54 -8.16 1.39
CA ALA A 289 -9.27 -8.29 -0.04
C ALA A 289 -9.88 -9.57 -0.62
N ASP A 290 -9.80 -10.70 0.10
CA ASP A 290 -10.42 -11.97 -0.34
C ASP A 290 -11.95 -11.87 -0.38
N LYS A 291 -12.58 -11.24 0.63
CA LYS A 291 -14.03 -10.97 0.61
C LYS A 291 -14.43 -10.08 -0.55
N THR A 292 -13.64 -9.05 -0.82
CA THR A 292 -13.89 -8.07 -1.89
C THR A 292 -13.84 -8.76 -3.26
N ALA A 293 -12.87 -9.65 -3.49
CA ALA A 293 -12.75 -10.39 -4.75
C ALA A 293 -13.95 -11.34 -5.01
N GLY A 294 -14.64 -11.78 -3.96
CA GLY A 294 -15.81 -12.67 -4.06
C GLY A 294 -17.16 -11.99 -4.23
N GLN A 295 -17.26 -10.65 -4.25
CA GLN A 295 -18.54 -9.93 -4.35
C GLN A 295 -18.81 -9.41 -5.78
N SER A 296 -20.06 -9.60 -6.25
CA SER A 296 -20.54 -9.10 -7.56
C SER A 296 -20.74 -7.57 -7.58
N THR A 297 -20.59 -7.00 -8.77
CA THR A 297 -19.99 -5.69 -9.07
C THR A 297 -20.95 -4.59 -9.53
N GLU A 298 -22.26 -4.74 -9.37
CA GLU A 298 -23.21 -3.68 -9.75
C GLU A 298 -23.59 -2.82 -8.53
N ARG A 299 -22.76 -1.83 -8.20
CA ARG A 299 -23.11 -0.79 -7.22
C ARG A 299 -22.59 0.57 -7.67
N ASP A 300 -23.40 1.59 -7.43
CA ASP A 300 -23.08 2.97 -7.75
C ASP A 300 -22.62 3.77 -6.52
N ALA A 301 -22.15 5.00 -6.76
CA ALA A 301 -21.71 5.91 -5.71
C ALA A 301 -22.83 6.27 -4.72
N ALA A 302 -24.10 6.16 -5.09
CA ALA A 302 -25.22 6.47 -4.20
C ALA A 302 -25.43 5.36 -3.16
N ALA A 303 -25.31 4.09 -3.56
CA ALA A 303 -25.33 2.95 -2.65
C ALA A 303 -24.18 3.04 -1.62
N PHE A 304 -22.98 3.39 -2.08
CA PHE A 304 -21.82 3.60 -1.21
C PHE A 304 -22.08 4.68 -0.16
N ARG A 305 -22.60 5.86 -0.55
CA ARG A 305 -22.94 6.93 0.41
C ARG A 305 -23.96 6.49 1.47
N LYS A 306 -25.00 5.75 1.06
CA LYS A 306 -26.01 5.22 1.99
C LYS A 306 -25.41 4.19 2.95
N ALA A 307 -24.54 3.31 2.45
CA ALA A 307 -23.83 2.34 3.28
C ALA A 307 -22.94 3.03 4.32
N SER A 308 -22.14 4.03 3.91
CA SER A 308 -21.30 4.82 4.81
C SER A 308 -22.13 5.52 5.89
N GLN A 309 -23.21 6.20 5.50
CA GLN A 309 -24.10 6.86 6.47
C GLN A 309 -24.75 5.85 7.44
N TRP A 310 -25.15 4.68 6.95
CA TRP A 310 -25.68 3.63 7.82
C TRP A 310 -24.63 3.15 8.82
N HIS A 311 -23.39 2.93 8.39
CA HIS A 311 -22.29 2.56 9.29
C HIS A 311 -22.10 3.60 10.39
N MET A 312 -21.95 4.87 10.03
CA MET A 312 -21.77 5.97 10.99
C MET A 312 -22.86 6.01 12.07
N ASN A 313 -24.10 5.70 11.70
CA ASN A 313 -25.24 5.74 12.63
C ASN A 313 -25.39 4.49 13.51
N ASN A 314 -24.78 3.36 13.14
CA ASN A 314 -25.03 2.06 13.78
C ASN A 314 -23.76 1.38 14.31
N PHE A 315 -22.58 1.88 13.98
CA PHE A 315 -21.32 1.31 14.42
C PHE A 315 -20.95 1.80 15.82
N ASP A 316 -20.59 0.84 16.68
CA ASP A 316 -20.16 1.11 18.05
C ASP A 316 -18.68 1.52 18.07
N MET A 317 -18.43 2.82 18.18
CA MET A 317 -17.09 3.42 18.21
C MET A 317 -16.23 2.96 19.39
N SER A 318 -16.81 2.39 20.45
CA SER A 318 -16.03 1.86 21.59
C SER A 318 -15.16 0.64 21.22
N ARG A 319 -15.39 0.09 20.03
CA ARG A 319 -14.62 -1.02 19.43
C ARG A 319 -13.28 -0.58 18.83
N ILE A 320 -13.09 0.72 18.57
CA ILE A 320 -11.88 1.29 17.98
C ILE A 320 -10.93 1.72 19.11
N ARG A 321 -9.73 1.12 19.22
CA ARG A 321 -8.83 1.32 20.39
C ARG A 321 -7.35 1.34 20.06
#